data_AF-A0A2N4Z0Q3-F1
#
_entry.id   AF-A0A2N4Z0Q3-F1
#
_cell.length_a   1.000
_cell.length_b   1.000
_cell.length_c   1.000
_cell.angle_alpha   90.00
_cell.angle_beta   90.00
_cell.angle_gamma   90.00
#
_symmetry.space_group_name_H-M   'P 1'
#
loop_
_entity.id
_entity.type
_entity.pdbx_description
1 polymer ?
#
loop_
_entity_poly.entity_id
_entity_poly.type
_entity_poly.pdbx_seq_one_letter_code
_entity_poly.pdbx_strand_id
1 'polypeptide(L)'
;VTLQNTVIATGGGIVLAEGNRQFMRENGVVIYLQASVSALIDRLEAYPKAEQRPTLTGKPVREEVGEVLAQREALYRDAAHHIVDATASPDRVVEQIMTMLCGATATPVS
;
A
#
# COMPACT_ATOMS: atom_id res chain seq x y z
N VAL A 1 -11.51 -11.38 -7.55
CA VAL A 1 -11.09 -12.19 -6.38
C VAL A 1 -11.54 -11.44 -5.14
N THR A 2 -12.64 -11.87 -4.52
CA THR A 2 -13.24 -11.27 -3.31
C THR A 2 -13.59 -12.38 -2.33
N LEU A 3 -12.59 -13.22 -2.03
CA LEU A 3 -12.76 -14.30 -1.06
C LEU A 3 -12.83 -13.71 0.35
N GLN A 4 -13.75 -14.21 1.17
CA GLN A 4 -13.85 -13.82 2.57
C GLN A 4 -12.57 -14.16 3.33
N ASN A 5 -12.25 -13.35 4.36
CA ASN A 5 -11.09 -13.52 5.24
C ASN A 5 -9.74 -13.64 4.49
N THR A 6 -9.57 -12.87 3.42
CA THR A 6 -8.36 -12.87 2.61
C THR A 6 -7.65 -11.52 2.66
N VAL A 7 -6.33 -11.54 2.80
CA VAL A 7 -5.48 -10.35 2.61
C VAL A 7 -5.02 -10.32 1.16
N ILE A 8 -5.27 -9.21 0.48
CA ILE A 8 -4.91 -9.03 -0.93
C ILE A 8 -3.80 -7.97 -1.02
N ALA A 9 -2.59 -8.39 -1.38
CA ALA A 9 -1.55 -7.47 -1.80
C ALA A 9 -1.84 -7.02 -3.25
N THR A 10 -2.03 -5.72 -3.45
CA THR A 10 -2.31 -5.15 -4.77
C THR A 10 -1.04 -4.67 -5.46
N GLY A 11 -1.09 -4.53 -6.78
CA GLY A 11 -0.03 -3.85 -7.52
C GLY A 11 -0.10 -2.33 -7.31
N GLY A 12 1.04 -1.64 -7.23
CA GLY A 12 1.08 -0.19 -7.00
C GLY A 12 0.43 0.68 -8.10
N GLY A 13 0.08 0.11 -9.25
CA GLY A 13 -0.68 0.79 -10.31
C GLY A 13 -2.20 0.72 -10.13
N ILE A 14 -2.71 -0.07 -9.19
CA ILE A 14 -4.15 -0.37 -9.07
C ILE A 14 -5.00 0.89 -8.89
N VAL A 15 -4.46 1.89 -8.19
CA VAL A 15 -5.15 3.14 -7.84
C VAL A 15 -5.32 4.10 -9.02
N LEU A 16 -4.64 3.88 -10.15
CA LEU A 16 -4.72 4.75 -11.32
C LEU A 16 -6.13 4.74 -11.94
N ALA A 17 -6.81 3.61 -11.92
CA ALA A 17 -8.19 3.50 -12.38
C ALA A 17 -9.15 3.79 -11.23
N GLU A 18 -10.04 4.78 -11.42
CA GLU A 18 -11.04 5.16 -10.41
C GLU A 18 -11.97 4.01 -10.04
N GLY A 19 -12.45 3.24 -11.02
CA GLY A 19 -13.29 2.07 -10.77
C GLY A 19 -12.63 1.05 -9.84
N ASN A 20 -11.30 0.89 -9.89
CA ASN A 20 -10.60 0.01 -8.96
C ASN A 20 -10.58 0.58 -7.54
N ARG A 21 -10.40 1.90 -7.39
CA ARG A 21 -10.44 2.55 -6.06
C ARG A 21 -11.82 2.38 -5.42
N GLN A 22 -12.89 2.65 -6.18
CA GLN A 22 -14.27 2.46 -5.73
C GLN A 22 -14.54 1.00 -5.37
N PHE A 23 -14.20 0.07 -6.26
CA PHE A 23 -14.38 -1.37 -6.01
C PHE A 23 -13.68 -1.84 -4.73
N MET A 24 -12.42 -1.45 -4.53
CA MET A 24 -11.66 -1.84 -3.32
C MET A 24 -12.30 -1.29 -2.05
N ARG A 25 -12.78 -0.05 -2.08
CA ARG A 25 -13.45 0.58 -0.92
C ARG A 25 -14.80 -0.06 -0.60
N GLU A 26 -15.56 -0.43 -1.62
CA GLU A 26 -16.89 -1.03 -1.46
C GLU A 26 -16.84 -2.49 -1.03
N ASN A 27 -15.76 -3.22 -1.37
CA ASN A 27 -15.67 -4.67 -1.19
C ASN A 27 -14.67 -5.11 -0.11
N GLY A 28 -14.10 -4.18 0.66
CA GLY A 28 -13.15 -4.53 1.71
C GLY A 28 -12.59 -3.34 2.48
N VAL A 29 -11.56 -3.61 3.28
CA VAL A 29 -10.82 -2.57 4.00
C VAL A 29 -9.52 -2.26 3.27
N VAL A 30 -9.38 -1.03 2.78
CA VAL A 30 -8.18 -0.59 2.06
C VAL A 30 -7.19 0.00 3.05
N ILE A 31 -6.01 -0.62 3.15
CA ILE A 31 -4.89 -0.16 3.97
C ILE A 31 -3.79 0.34 3.04
N TYR A 32 -3.46 1.62 3.14
CA TYR A 32 -2.31 2.19 2.44
C TYR A 32 -1.06 2.10 3.33
N LEU A 33 -0.08 1.32 2.85
CA LEU A 33 1.26 1.20 3.45
C LEU A 33 2.13 2.36 2.94
N GLN A 34 2.10 3.47 3.65
CA GLN A 34 2.86 4.67 3.31
C GLN A 34 4.34 4.45 3.64
N ALA A 35 5.23 4.79 2.73
CA ALA A 35 6.68 4.77 2.97
C ALA A 35 7.35 5.96 2.29
N SER A 36 8.47 6.42 2.86
CA SER A 36 9.28 7.46 2.23
C SER A 36 9.94 6.95 0.94
N VAL A 37 10.27 7.86 0.03
CA VAL A 37 11.04 7.55 -1.18
C VAL A 37 12.35 6.84 -0.84
N SER A 38 13.04 7.27 0.23
CA SER A 38 14.28 6.62 0.68
C SER A 38 14.04 5.17 1.10
N ALA A 39 13.04 4.90 1.95
CA ALA A 39 12.74 3.54 2.40
C ALA A 39 12.33 2.62 1.23
N LEU A 40 11.64 3.15 0.23
CA LEU A 40 11.29 2.40 -0.98
C LEU A 40 12.53 2.04 -1.82
N ILE A 41 13.48 2.98 -1.95
CA ILE A 41 14.75 2.74 -2.64
C ILE A 41 15.58 1.70 -1.89
N ASP A 42 15.76 1.86 -0.58
CA ASP A 42 16.54 0.94 0.26
C ASP A 42 16.00 -0.49 0.13
N ARG A 43 14.67 -0.66 0.05
CA ARG A 43 14.02 -1.97 -0.18
C ARG A 43 14.28 -2.56 -1.55
N LEU A 44 14.27 -1.72 -2.60
CA LEU A 44 14.56 -2.15 -3.96
C LEU A 44 16.03 -2.59 -4.09
N GLU A 45 16.93 -1.90 -3.41
CA GLU A 45 18.37 -2.19 -3.40
C GLU A 45 18.73 -3.40 -2.52
N ALA A 46 18.05 -3.60 -1.38
CA ALA A 46 18.30 -4.71 -0.46
C ALA A 46 17.81 -6.07 -0.98
N TYR A 47 16.80 -6.08 -1.86
CA TYR A 47 16.26 -7.31 -2.47
C TYR A 47 16.34 -7.25 -4.00
N PRO A 48 17.55 -7.23 -4.57
CA PRO A 48 17.72 -7.28 -6.02
C PRO A 48 17.31 -8.66 -6.48
N LYS A 49 16.06 -8.82 -6.94
CA LYS A 49 15.70 -10.00 -7.73
C LYS A 49 16.60 -10.04 -8.97
N ALA A 50 17.04 -11.23 -9.36
CA ALA A 50 17.91 -11.46 -10.51
C ALA A 50 17.37 -10.86 -11.84
N GLU A 51 16.07 -10.62 -11.90
CA GLU A 51 15.41 -9.74 -12.86
C GLU A 51 15.14 -8.42 -12.13
N GLN A 52 16.10 -7.49 -12.19
CA GLN A 52 15.88 -6.11 -11.75
C GLN A 52 14.55 -5.66 -12.30
N ARG A 53 13.61 -5.20 -11.45
CA ARG A 53 12.40 -4.52 -11.91
C ARG A 53 12.88 -3.47 -12.91
N PRO A 54 12.65 -3.65 -14.22
CA PRO A 54 13.19 -2.72 -15.19
C PRO A 54 12.64 -1.36 -14.80
N THR A 55 13.50 -0.35 -14.74
CA THR A 55 13.07 1.04 -14.66
C THR A 55 11.95 1.21 -15.68
N LEU A 56 10.75 1.57 -15.24
CA LEU A 56 9.59 1.71 -16.12
C LEU A 56 9.86 2.78 -17.19
N THR A 57 10.85 3.65 -16.96
CA THR A 57 11.13 4.83 -17.77
C THR A 57 12.59 4.97 -18.25
N GLY A 58 13.51 4.11 -17.80
CA GLY A 58 14.95 4.24 -18.07
C GLY A 58 15.69 5.29 -17.22
N LYS A 59 14.98 5.96 -16.31
CA LYS A 59 15.53 6.98 -15.38
C LYS A 59 16.23 6.34 -14.17
N PRO A 60 17.05 7.09 -13.42
CA PRO A 60 17.56 6.65 -12.12
C PRO A 60 16.39 6.24 -11.20
N VAL A 61 16.52 5.07 -10.54
CA VAL A 61 15.46 4.48 -9.70
C VAL A 61 14.90 5.47 -8.68
N ARG A 62 15.76 6.30 -8.08
CA ARG A 62 15.36 7.33 -7.12
C ARG A 62 14.41 8.37 -7.70
N GLU A 63 14.69 8.84 -8.92
CA GLU A 63 13.86 9.83 -9.61
C GLU A 63 12.52 9.21 -9.99
N GLU A 64 12.55 8.01 -10.57
CA GLU A 64 11.34 7.30 -10.99
C GLU A 64 10.41 7.01 -9.80
N VAL A 65 10.94 6.52 -8.68
CA VAL A 65 10.15 6.28 -7.46
C VAL A 65 9.55 7.58 -6.93
N GLY A 66 10.32 8.67 -6.93
CA GLY A 66 9.84 9.98 -6.49
C GLY A 66 8.68 10.51 -7.35
N GLU A 67 8.82 10.45 -8.67
CA GLU A 67 7.78 10.87 -9.61
C GLU A 67 6.52 10.02 -9.49
N VAL A 68 6.67 8.69 -9.45
CA VAL A 68 5.54 7.77 -9.30
C VAL A 68 4.80 8.01 -7.99
N LEU A 69 5.51 8.21 -6.88
CA LEU A 69 4.88 8.47 -5.59
C LEU A 69 4.17 9.82 -5.61
N ALA A 70 4.81 10.89 -6.11
CA ALA A 70 4.20 12.22 -6.20
C ALA A 70 2.90 12.22 -7.02
N GLN A 71 2.85 11.46 -8.12
CA GLN A 71 1.65 11.34 -8.95
C GLN A 71 0.53 10.52 -8.28
N ARG A 72 0.88 9.52 -7.47
CA ARG A 72 -0.09 8.54 -6.93
C ARG A 72 -0.48 8.78 -5.48
N GLU A 73 0.25 9.62 -4.74
CA GLU A 73 0.02 9.86 -3.31
C GLU A 73 -1.42 10.25 -3.01
N ALA A 74 -1.98 11.20 -3.76
CA ALA A 74 -3.37 11.62 -3.59
C ALA A 74 -4.35 10.47 -3.85
N LEU A 75 -4.07 9.62 -4.85
CA LEU A 75 -4.91 8.47 -5.20
C LEU A 75 -4.83 7.34 -4.16
N TYR A 76 -3.66 7.11 -3.57
CA TYR A 76 -3.51 6.18 -2.46
C TYR A 76 -4.30 6.63 -1.23
N ARG A 77 -4.21 7.93 -0.89
CA ARG A 77 -4.95 8.53 0.23
C ARG A 77 -6.45 8.48 0.03
N ASP A 78 -6.92 8.80 -1.17
CA ASP A 78 -8.33 8.73 -1.56
C ASP A 78 -8.87 7.30 -1.49
N ALA A 79 -8.10 6.31 -1.94
CA ALA A 79 -8.50 4.91 -1.88
C ALA A 79 -8.53 4.33 -0.45
N ALA A 80 -7.72 4.86 0.48
CA ALA A 80 -7.49 4.26 1.79
C ALA A 80 -8.65 4.47 2.79
N HIS A 81 -8.93 3.44 3.59
CA HIS A 81 -9.64 3.58 4.87
C HIS A 81 -8.66 3.86 6.01
N HIS A 82 -7.49 3.24 5.95
CA HIS A 82 -6.42 3.43 6.93
C HIS A 82 -5.09 3.66 6.24
N ILE A 83 -4.27 4.53 6.82
CA ILE A 83 -2.91 4.80 6.38
C ILE A 83 -1.98 4.39 7.51
N VAL A 84 -0.99 3.57 7.18
CA VAL A 84 0.00 3.05 8.14
C VAL A 84 1.39 3.42 7.65
N ASP A 85 2.22 3.91 8.57
CA ASP A 85 3.64 4.12 8.30
C ASP A 85 4.33 2.75 8.17
N ALA A 86 4.59 2.38 6.94
CA ALA A 86 5.26 1.15 6.58
C ALA A 86 6.77 1.32 6.51
N THR A 87 7.39 2.32 7.16
CA THR A 87 8.85 2.39 7.33
C THR A 87 9.34 1.56 8.52
N ALA A 88 8.45 1.21 9.46
CA ALA A 88 8.74 0.32 10.59
C ALA A 88 8.95 -1.14 10.14
N SER A 89 9.36 -2.01 11.08
CA SER A 89 9.49 -3.45 10.83
C SER A 89 8.12 -4.08 10.50
N PRO A 90 8.07 -5.17 9.72
CA PRO A 90 6.82 -5.84 9.38
C PRO A 90 5.94 -6.17 10.59
N ASP A 91 6.53 -6.67 11.68
CA ASP A 91 5.79 -7.02 12.91
C ASP A 91 5.12 -5.79 13.53
N ARG A 92 5.81 -4.65 13.58
CA ARG A 92 5.24 -3.39 14.08
C ARG A 92 4.12 -2.86 13.20
N VAL A 93 4.28 -2.97 11.88
CA VAL A 93 3.23 -2.58 10.92
C VAL A 93 2.01 -3.46 11.10
N VAL A 94 2.18 -4.77 11.30
CA VAL A 94 1.08 -5.70 11.58
C VAL A 94 0.38 -5.34 12.88
N GLU A 95 1.11 -5.09 13.97
CA GLU A 95 0.53 -4.65 15.25
C GLU A 95 -0.32 -3.38 15.10
N GLN A 96 0.18 -2.39 14.34
CA GLN A 96 -0.55 -1.16 14.06
C GLN A 96 -1.83 -1.43 13.27
N ILE A 97 -1.76 -2.24 12.21
CA ILE A 97 -2.93 -2.64 11.41
C ILE A 97 -3.96 -3.33 12.29
N MET A 98 -3.55 -4.31 13.09
CA MET A 98 -4.45 -5.03 13.99
C MET A 98 -5.13 -4.09 14.99
N THR A 99 -4.37 -3.13 15.55
CA THR A 99 -4.93 -2.12 16.45
C THR A 99 -5.99 -1.25 15.77
N MET A 100 -5.73 -0.80 14.53
CA MET A 100 -6.67 0.00 13.75
C MET A 100 -7.96 -0.76 13.42
N LEU A 101 -7.85 -2.05 13.09
CA LEU A 101 -9.00 -2.89 12.73
C LEU A 101 -9.81 -3.34 13.97
N CYS A 102 -9.14 -3.65 15.09
CA CYS A 102 -9.81 -4.08 16.32
C CYS A 102 -10.53 -2.92 17.04
N GLY A 103 -10.13 -1.67 16.81
CA GLY A 103 -10.83 -0.49 17.34
C GLY A 103 -12.22 -0.23 16.75
N ALA A 104 -12.63 -0.96 15.70
CA ALA A 104 -13.89 -0.76 14.98
C ALA A 104 -15.00 -1.75 15.34
N THR A 105 -14.79 -2.69 16.28
CA THR A 105 -15.82 -3.64 16.72
C THR A 105 -16.19 -3.45 18.19
N ALA A 106 -16.97 -2.41 18.46
CA ALA A 106 -17.77 -2.32 19.69
C ALA A 106 -19.23 -2.03 19.33
N THR A 107 -19.93 -3.06 18.85
CA THR A 107 -21.38 -3.17 19.05
C THR A 107 -21.63 -4.47 19.79
N PRO A 108 -22.11 -4.42 21.05
CA PRO A 108 -22.53 -5.62 21.75
C PRO A 108 -23.80 -6.16 21.07
N VAL A 109 -23.75 -7.41 20.63
CA VAL A 109 -24.96 -8.15 20.28
C VAL A 109 -25.70 -8.43 21.59
N SER A 110 -26.93 -7.94 21.69
CA SER A 110 -27.90 -8.34 22.71
C SER A 110 -28.46 -9.73 22.42
#